data_AF-A0A2X3GS82-F1
#
_entry.id   AF-A0A2X3GS82-F1
#
_cell.length_a   1.000
_cell.length_b   1.000
_cell.length_c   1.000
_cell.angle_alpha   90.00
_cell.angle_beta   90.00
_cell.angle_gamma   90.00
#
_symmetry.space_group_name_H-M   'P 1'
#
loop_
_entity.id
_entity.type
_entity.pdbx_description
1 polymer ?
#
loop_
_entity_poly.entity_id
_entity_poly.type
_entity_poly.pdbx_seq_one_letter_code
_entity_poly.pdbx_strand_id
1 'polypeptide(L)'
;MIDFEELKKQYLILYYAVREYGDSTNSSQLKSLEQLLVELDKESPDIKRIKDLNLSLYPPHDGISEFFVWDDNFEKRLDLNEPIDNAKKITWEMLN
;
A
#
# COMPACT_ATOMS: atom_id res chain seq x y z
N MET A 1 -7.76 7.16 -17.88
CA MET A 1 -8.41 7.76 -16.69
C MET A 1 -8.15 6.80 -15.55
N ILE A 2 -7.68 7.28 -14.40
CA ILE A 2 -7.37 6.41 -13.26
C ILE A 2 -8.68 5.84 -12.71
N ASP A 3 -8.72 4.53 -12.51
CA ASP A 3 -9.81 3.87 -11.80
C ASP A 3 -9.55 4.00 -10.30
N PHE A 4 -10.21 4.96 -9.65
CA PHE A 4 -10.00 5.22 -8.22
C PHE A 4 -10.57 4.12 -7.31
N GLU A 5 -11.60 3.40 -7.75
CA GLU A 5 -12.15 2.27 -6.99
C GLU A 5 -11.17 1.11 -6.97
N GLU A 6 -10.57 0.80 -8.12
CA GLU A 6 -9.54 -0.23 -8.18
C GLU A 6 -8.29 0.18 -7.39
N LEU A 7 -7.84 1.42 -7.53
CA LEU A 7 -6.71 1.93 -6.77
C LEU A 7 -6.94 1.84 -5.25
N LYS A 8 -8.15 2.14 -4.78
CA LYS A 8 -8.55 2.02 -3.38
C LYS A 8 -8.49 0.58 -2.89
N LYS A 9 -8.96 -0.40 -3.66
CA LYS A 9 -8.86 -1.83 -3.29
C LYS A 9 -7.42 -2.25 -3.05
N GLN A 10 -6.50 -1.83 -3.92
CA GLN A 10 -5.09 -2.15 -3.78
C GLN A 10 -4.48 -1.52 -2.52
N TYR A 11 -4.80 -0.25 -2.22
CA TYR A 11 -4.36 0.36 -0.96
C TYR A 11 -4.99 -0.26 0.29
N LEU A 12 -6.21 -0.79 0.22
CA LEU A 12 -6.81 -1.54 1.33
C LEU A 12 -6.02 -2.81 1.63
N ILE A 13 -5.58 -3.55 0.60
CA ILE A 13 -4.73 -4.74 0.78
C ILE A 13 -3.45 -4.36 1.53
N LEU A 14 -2.76 -3.31 1.07
CA LEU A 14 -1.54 -2.81 1.71
C LEU A 14 -1.80 -2.33 3.14
N TYR A 15 -2.89 -1.59 3.36
CA TYR A 15 -3.27 -1.09 4.69
C TYR A 15 -3.49 -2.23 5.68
N TYR A 16 -4.30 -3.23 5.33
CA TYR A 16 -4.57 -4.34 6.22
C TYR A 16 -3.33 -5.17 6.49
N ALA A 17 -2.50 -5.42 5.47
CA ALA A 17 -1.27 -6.17 5.65
C ALA A 17 -0.29 -5.44 6.59
N VAL A 18 -0.03 -4.14 6.35
CA VAL A 18 0.87 -3.34 7.20
C VAL A 18 0.31 -3.20 8.61
N ARG A 19 -1.01 -3.07 8.77
CA ARG A 19 -1.65 -2.97 10.08
C ARG A 19 -1.56 -4.27 10.88
N GLU A 20 -1.72 -5.42 10.22
CA GLU A 20 -1.77 -6.72 10.88
C GLU A 20 -0.38 -7.30 11.15
N TYR A 21 0.54 -7.16 10.20
CA TYR A 21 1.85 -7.81 10.23
C TYR A 21 3.03 -6.84 10.35
N GLY A 22 2.81 -5.54 10.19
CA GLY A 22 3.85 -4.53 10.37
C GLY A 22 4.21 -4.29 11.82
N ASP A 23 5.34 -3.61 12.02
CA ASP A 23 5.83 -3.21 13.33
C ASP A 23 5.99 -1.68 13.45
N SER A 24 6.65 -1.22 14.51
CA SER A 24 6.85 0.21 14.75
C SER A 24 7.55 0.96 13.61
N THR A 25 8.37 0.27 12.81
CA THR A 25 9.07 0.84 11.65
C THR A 25 8.11 1.23 10.53
N ASN A 26 6.95 0.55 10.44
CA ASN A 26 5.95 0.82 9.41
C ASN A 26 4.92 1.90 9.78
N SER A 27 5.05 2.52 10.95
CA SER A 27 4.06 3.48 11.48
C SER A 27 3.83 4.68 10.55
N SER A 28 4.87 5.17 9.88
CA SER A 28 4.76 6.26 8.93
C SER A 28 3.99 5.86 7.66
N GLN A 29 4.26 4.66 7.14
CA GLN A 29 3.60 4.09 5.97
C GLN A 29 2.13 3.79 6.28
N LEU A 30 1.83 3.26 7.47
CA LEU A 30 0.46 3.04 7.90
C LEU A 30 -0.35 4.34 7.89
N LYS A 31 0.22 5.43 8.41
CA LYS A 31 -0.40 6.76 8.39
C LYS A 31 -0.60 7.30 6.97
N SER A 32 0.36 7.08 6.07
CA SER A 32 0.23 7.47 4.66
C SER A 32 -0.86 6.66 3.94
N LEU A 33 -0.99 5.36 4.24
CA LEU A 33 -2.06 4.50 3.72
C LEU A 33 -3.44 4.98 4.20
N GLU A 34 -3.58 5.36 5.47
CA GLU A 34 -4.84 5.95 5.98
C GLU A 34 -5.20 7.25 5.24
N GLN A 35 -4.22 8.12 5.00
CA GLN A 35 -4.45 9.37 4.25
C GLN A 35 -4.81 9.11 2.80
N LEU A 36 -4.23 8.10 2.16
CA LEU A 36 -4.59 7.70 0.79
C LEU A 36 -6.04 7.24 0.72
N LEU A 37 -6.45 6.37 1.64
CA LEU A 37 -7.82 5.86 1.69
C LEU A 37 -8.83 7.00 1.89
N VAL A 38 -8.54 7.95 2.78
CA VAL A 38 -9.37 9.15 2.99
C VAL A 38 -9.42 10.03 1.74
N GLU A 39 -8.32 10.19 1.01
CA GLU A 39 -8.30 10.98 -0.24
C GLU A 39 -9.13 10.32 -1.34
N LEU A 40 -9.05 9.00 -1.45
CA LEU A 40 -9.80 8.20 -2.43
C LEU A 40 -11.30 8.12 -2.13
N ASP A 41 -11.71 8.35 -0.89
CA ASP A 41 -13.11 8.41 -0.47
C ASP A 41 -13.82 9.74 -0.77
N LYS A 42 -13.10 10.74 -1.28
CA LYS A 42 -13.70 12.03 -1.63
C LYS A 42 -14.51 11.92 -2.93
N GLU A 43 -15.54 12.76 -3.06
CA GLU A 43 -16.32 12.90 -4.30
C GLU A 43 -15.45 13.30 -5.50
N SER A 44 -14.35 14.01 -5.25
CA SER A 44 -13.36 14.40 -6.26
C SER A 44 -11.94 14.23 -5.70
N PRO A 45 -11.35 13.02 -5.80
CA PRO A 45 -10.00 12.75 -5.29
C PRO A 45 -8.93 13.61 -5.97
N ASP A 46 -7.99 14.17 -5.20
CA ASP A 46 -6.86 14.89 -5.75
C ASP A 46 -5.74 13.93 -6.17
N ILE A 47 -5.62 13.73 -7.49
CA ILE A 47 -4.59 12.87 -8.10
C ILE A 47 -3.16 13.26 -7.71
N LYS A 48 -2.87 14.56 -7.55
CA LYS A 48 -1.53 15.00 -7.17
C LYS A 48 -1.25 14.60 -5.73
N ARG A 49 -2.21 14.82 -4.83
CA ARG A 49 -2.10 14.40 -3.43
C ARG A 49 -1.94 12.89 -3.30
N ILE A 50 -2.67 12.11 -4.10
CA ILE A 50 -2.54 10.65 -4.15
C ILE A 50 -1.12 10.25 -4.58
N LYS A 51 -0.58 10.85 -5.63
CA LYS A 51 0.80 10.57 -6.08
C LYS A 51 1.84 10.93 -5.02
N ASP A 52 1.70 12.08 -4.37
CA ASP A 52 2.61 12.52 -3.31
C ASP A 52 2.58 11.55 -2.11
N LEU A 53 1.39 11.11 -1.70
CA LEU A 53 1.23 10.12 -0.64
C LEU A 53 1.77 8.75 -1.06
N ASN A 54 1.54 8.32 -2.30
CA ASN A 54 2.08 7.08 -2.82
C ASN A 54 3.62 7.07 -2.75
N LEU A 55 4.27 8.15 -3.18
CA LEU A 55 5.72 8.27 -3.09
C LEU A 55 6.22 8.18 -1.63
N SER A 56 5.46 8.70 -0.67
CA SER A 56 5.81 8.59 0.75
C SER A 56 5.82 7.16 1.30
N LEU A 57 5.19 6.20 0.61
CA LEU A 57 5.24 4.78 0.96
C LEU A 57 6.59 4.13 0.61
N TYR A 58 7.37 4.74 -0.29
CA TYR A 58 8.62 4.20 -0.83
C TYR A 58 9.82 5.13 -0.58
N PRO A 59 10.16 5.45 0.68
CA PRO A 59 11.36 6.21 0.98
C PRO A 59 12.63 5.44 0.55
N PRO A 60 13.75 6.12 0.26
CA PRO A 60 15.00 5.45 -0.04
C PRO A 60 15.44 4.51 1.11
N HIS A 61 15.72 3.25 0.77
CA HIS A 61 16.22 2.20 1.69
C HIS A 61 15.25 1.71 2.78
N ASP A 62 13.95 2.02 2.70
CA ASP A 62 12.96 1.61 3.71
C ASP A 62 11.52 1.65 3.15
N GLY A 63 10.53 1.27 3.96
CA GLY A 63 9.11 1.44 3.70
C GLY A 63 8.43 0.21 3.10
N ILE A 64 7.39 0.44 2.28
CA ILE A 64 6.56 -0.68 1.82
C ILE A 64 7.24 -1.51 0.73
N SER A 65 8.30 -1.03 0.09
CA SER A 65 9.07 -1.82 -0.87
C SER A 65 9.64 -3.09 -0.23
N GLU A 66 10.19 -2.96 0.97
CA GLU A 66 10.80 -4.06 1.74
C GLU A 66 9.79 -4.76 2.66
N PHE A 67 8.53 -4.28 2.72
CA PHE A 67 7.51 -4.88 3.57
C PHE A 67 7.18 -6.30 3.11
N PHE A 68 7.45 -7.26 3.98
CA PHE A 68 7.30 -8.67 3.71
C PHE A 68 6.85 -9.39 4.98
N VAL A 69 5.82 -10.24 4.87
CA VAL A 69 5.28 -10.99 5.99
C VAL A 69 6.03 -12.30 6.13
N TRP A 70 6.72 -12.49 7.27
CA TRP A 70 7.38 -13.76 7.56
C TRP A 70 6.43 -14.73 8.29
N ASP A 71 6.26 -15.93 7.73
CA ASP A 71 5.61 -17.07 8.39
C ASP A 71 6.49 -18.31 8.22
N ASP A 72 6.66 -19.12 9.28
CA ASP A 72 7.53 -20.31 9.24
C ASP A 72 7.03 -21.37 8.24
N ASN A 73 5.74 -21.37 7.90
CA ASN A 73 5.21 -22.15 6.81
C ASN A 73 5.43 -21.43 5.46
N PHE A 74 6.23 -22.06 4.59
CA PHE A 74 6.58 -21.52 3.28
C PHE A 74 5.36 -21.22 2.39
N GLU A 75 4.41 -22.14 2.29
CA GLU A 75 3.21 -21.95 1.46
C GLU A 75 2.37 -20.78 1.97
N LYS A 76 2.14 -20.74 3.29
CA LYS A 76 1.40 -19.64 3.92
C LYS A 76 2.09 -18.30 3.71
N ARG A 77 3.42 -18.28 3.74
CA ARG A 77 4.21 -17.06 3.46
C ARG A 77 4.04 -16.58 2.02
N LEU A 78 4.00 -17.50 1.05
CA LEU A 78 3.71 -17.14 -0.34
C LEU A 78 2.29 -16.58 -0.47
N ASP A 79 1.30 -17.27 0.10
CA ASP A 79 -0.11 -16.87 0.07
C ASP A 79 -0.35 -15.48 0.68
N LEU A 80 0.38 -15.14 1.74
CA LEU A 80 0.28 -13.82 2.40
C LEU A 80 0.93 -12.71 1.56
N ASN A 81 2.08 -12.97 0.92
CA ASN A 81 2.86 -11.93 0.24
C ASN A 81 2.45 -11.70 -1.22
N GLU A 82 1.93 -12.71 -1.92
CA GLU A 82 1.44 -12.54 -3.31
C GLU A 82 0.44 -11.37 -3.47
N PRO A 83 -0.64 -11.25 -2.68
CA PRO A 83 -1.57 -10.13 -2.81
C PRO A 83 -0.91 -8.79 -2.47
N ILE A 84 0.04 -8.77 -1.52
CA ILE A 84 0.77 -7.57 -1.11
C ILE A 84 1.65 -7.08 -2.26
N ASP A 85 2.43 -7.97 -2.88
CA ASP A 85 3.34 -7.62 -3.96
C ASP A 85 2.59 -7.21 -5.23
N ASN A 86 1.47 -7.89 -5.52
CA ASN A 86 0.57 -7.49 -6.60
C ASN A 86 -0.01 -6.09 -6.36
N ALA A 87 -0.46 -5.80 -5.13
CA ALA A 87 -0.99 -4.48 -4.80
C ALA A 87 0.07 -3.37 -4.95
N LYS A 88 1.31 -3.59 -4.48
CA LYS A 88 2.42 -2.64 -4.68
C LYS A 88 2.68 -2.36 -6.16
N LYS A 89 2.65 -3.40 -7.00
CA LYS A 89 2.86 -3.28 -8.44
C LYS A 89 1.74 -2.50 -9.10
N ILE A 90 0.49 -2.85 -8.82
CA ILE A 90 -0.69 -2.22 -9.44
C ILE A 90 -0.77 -0.74 -9.05
N THR A 91 -0.58 -0.38 -7.78
CA THR A 91 -0.61 1.03 -7.36
C THR A 91 0.50 1.84 -8.03
N TRP A 92 1.69 1.25 -8.20
CA TRP A 92 2.80 1.88 -8.90
C TRP A 92 2.49 2.12 -10.39
N GLU A 93 1.97 1.11 -11.08
CA GLU A 93 1.62 1.18 -12.51
C GLU A 93 0.45 2.14 -12.79
N MET A 94 -0.51 2.25 -11.87
CA MET A 94 -1.66 3.15 -12.06
C MET A 94 -1.30 4.63 -11.88
N LEU A 95 -0.22 4.92 -11.14
CA LEU A 95 0.16 6.29 -10.76
C LEU A 95 1.36 6.84 -11.54
N ASN A 96 2.07 6.02 -12.32
CA ASN A 96 3.19 6.41 -13.17
C ASN A 96 2.89 6.15 -14.65
#